data_AF-A0A956L3G8-F1
#
_entry.id   AF-A0A956L3G8-F1
#
_cell.length_a   1.000
_cell.length_b   1.000
_cell.length_c   1.000
_cell.angle_alpha   90.00
_cell.angle_beta   90.00
_cell.angle_gamma   90.00
#
_symmetry.space_group_name_H-M   'P 1'
#
loop_
_entity.id
_entity.type
_entity.pdbx_description
1 polymer ?
#
loop_
_entity_poly.entity_id
_entity_poly.type
_entity_poly.pdbx_seq_one_letter_code
_entity_poly.pdbx_strand_id
1 'polypeptide(L)'
;AFEARSRRYHQLRREQEALSAALEQEDRIRAQLRRMVALRDDLEERRARLRVAVEQRAQARGEAEACLDEIYRLRLAEIEAIGADLGRDISLEIVQGAQSGAYVDALCELLQGTRLKRQRELAARVAELLSPSELVDIVEQEQIDRLARLADLDQSQASRIVNHFLDNMPRVLALETIVFDDQLDISMRVDGELRPIEQLSRGQMATALLPLILRPADFPLVFDQPEDDLDNRFVFDELVSRIRRLKQTRQLVFVTHNANIPVLGDADRVVVMSMASARLAAPPAAGTVEQMRQPILDILEGGAVAFAERRRRYDGIA
;
A
#
# COMPACT_ATOMS: atom_id res chain seq x y z
N ALA A 1 -43.17 53.03 75.00
CA ALA A 1 -43.50 51.59 74.80
C ALA A 1 -43.51 51.17 73.32
N PHE A 2 -44.16 51.93 72.43
CA PHE A 2 -44.26 51.62 71.00
C PHE A 2 -42.92 51.66 70.25
N GLU A 3 -42.10 52.70 70.46
CA GLU A 3 -40.79 52.83 69.79
C GLU A 3 -39.80 51.70 70.14
N ALA A 4 -39.80 51.22 71.39
CA ALA A 4 -38.96 50.10 71.81
C ALA A 4 -39.39 48.77 71.17
N ARG A 5 -40.70 48.53 71.02
CA ARG A 5 -41.24 47.38 70.26
C ARG A 5 -40.94 47.49 68.76
N SER A 6 -41.04 48.69 68.19
CA SER A 6 -40.72 48.93 66.78
C SER A 6 -39.24 48.67 66.47
N ARG A 7 -38.31 49.16 67.30
CA ARG A 7 -36.87 48.85 67.16
C ARG A 7 -36.58 47.36 67.26
N ARG A 8 -37.20 46.66 68.22
CA ARG A 8 -37.05 45.21 68.39
C ARG A 8 -37.62 44.43 67.19
N TYR A 9 -38.75 44.87 66.62
CA TYR A 9 -39.32 44.28 65.41
C TYR A 9 -38.40 44.47 64.20
N HIS A 10 -37.87 45.67 63.98
CA HIS A 10 -36.93 45.93 62.88
C HIS A 10 -35.61 45.17 63.06
N GLN A 11 -35.14 44.97 64.29
CA GLN A 11 -33.96 44.16 64.58
C GLN A 11 -34.20 42.67 64.27
N LEU A 12 -35.30 42.09 64.77
CA LEU A 12 -35.70 40.70 64.47
C LEU A 12 -35.90 40.48 62.97
N ARG A 13 -36.47 41.45 62.26
CA ARG A 13 -36.64 41.38 60.80
C ARG A 13 -35.30 41.38 60.07
N ARG A 14 -34.34 42.20 60.48
CA ARG A 14 -32.97 42.18 59.92
C ARG A 14 -32.25 40.85 60.21
N GLU A 15 -32.43 40.29 61.40
CA GLU A 15 -31.90 38.97 61.75
C GLU A 15 -32.54 37.85 60.91
N GLN A 16 -33.85 37.93 60.67
CA GLN A 16 -34.57 36.99 59.79
C GLN A 16 -34.13 37.12 58.32
N GLU A 17 -33.97 38.34 57.81
CA GLU A 17 -33.47 38.59 56.45
C GLU A 17 -32.03 38.08 56.28
N ALA A 18 -31.16 38.30 57.28
CA ALA A 18 -29.80 37.77 57.29
C ALA A 18 -29.75 36.23 57.35
N LEU A 19 -30.61 35.60 58.15
CA LEU A 19 -30.71 34.14 58.23
C LEU A 19 -31.22 33.54 56.92
N SER A 20 -32.22 34.17 56.29
CA SER A 20 -32.74 33.74 54.99
C SER A 20 -31.65 33.82 53.90
N ALA A 21 -30.88 34.90 53.87
CA ALA A 21 -29.76 35.04 52.94
C ALA A 21 -28.66 33.99 53.18
N ALA A 22 -28.37 33.66 54.44
CA ALA A 22 -27.41 32.61 54.79
C ALA A 22 -27.87 31.21 54.34
N LEU A 23 -29.17 30.89 54.51
CA LEU A 23 -29.76 29.63 54.04
C LEU A 23 -29.73 29.52 52.51
N GLU A 24 -30.08 30.59 51.79
CA GLU A 24 -29.98 30.62 50.33
C GLU A 24 -28.53 30.40 49.86
N GLN A 25 -27.56 30.98 50.57
CA GLN A 25 -26.15 30.78 50.27
C GLN A 25 -25.69 29.35 50.57
N GLU A 26 -26.15 28.73 51.67
CA GLU A 26 -25.92 27.33 51.99
C GLU A 26 -26.50 26.40 50.90
N ASP A 27 -27.72 26.65 50.45
CA ASP A 27 -28.37 25.86 49.39
C ASP A 27 -27.63 25.98 48.05
N ARG A 28 -27.15 27.19 47.70
CA ARG A 28 -26.29 27.39 46.52
C ARG A 28 -25.00 26.60 46.62
N ILE A 29 -24.32 26.65 47.77
CA ILE A 29 -23.07 25.89 48.00
C ILE A 29 -23.34 24.39 47.93
N ARG A 30 -24.43 23.88 48.53
CA ARG A 30 -24.83 22.47 48.44
C ARG A 30 -25.15 22.04 47.00
N ALA A 31 -25.80 22.90 46.21
CA ALA A 31 -26.06 22.63 44.81
C ALA A 31 -24.76 22.57 43.99
N GLN A 32 -23.84 23.51 44.21
CA GLN A 32 -22.51 23.50 43.58
C GLN A 32 -21.71 22.24 43.97
N LEU A 33 -21.72 21.85 45.24
CA LEU A 33 -21.04 20.65 45.72
C LEU A 33 -21.59 19.39 45.04
N ARG A 34 -22.93 19.25 44.95
CA ARG A 34 -23.56 18.13 44.22
C ARG A 34 -23.13 18.07 42.76
N ARG A 35 -23.07 19.22 42.08
CA ARG A 35 -22.59 19.30 40.68
C ARG A 35 -21.11 18.90 40.58
N MET A 36 -20.26 19.38 41.49
CA MET A 36 -18.83 19.04 41.48
C MET A 36 -18.58 17.56 41.76
N VAL A 37 -19.34 16.94 42.67
CA VAL A 37 -19.28 15.49 42.93
C VAL A 37 -19.70 14.71 41.68
N ALA A 38 -20.82 15.07 41.04
CA ALA A 38 -21.25 14.41 39.81
C ALA A 38 -20.23 14.54 38.66
N LEU A 39 -19.60 15.71 38.51
CA LEU A 39 -18.54 15.91 37.52
C LEU A 39 -17.29 15.10 37.83
N ARG A 40 -16.92 14.95 39.10
CA ARG A 40 -15.79 14.10 39.51
C ARG A 40 -16.08 12.64 39.17
N ASP A 41 -17.28 12.15 39.49
CA ASP A 41 -17.64 10.76 39.25
C ASP A 41 -17.68 10.46 37.73
N ASP A 42 -18.22 11.37 36.91
CA ASP A 42 -18.16 11.29 35.43
C ASP A 42 -16.71 11.30 34.91
N LEU A 43 -15.85 12.15 35.49
CA LEU A 43 -14.42 12.20 35.13
C LEU A 43 -13.71 10.88 35.45
N GLU A 44 -13.99 10.28 36.61
CA GLU A 44 -13.43 8.99 37.01
C GLU A 44 -13.87 7.86 36.06
N GLU A 45 -15.15 7.82 35.69
CA GLU A 45 -15.68 6.87 34.72
C GLU A 45 -15.02 7.04 33.34
N ARG A 46 -14.92 8.28 32.84
CA ARG A 46 -14.25 8.58 31.56
C ARG A 46 -12.78 8.18 31.59
N ARG A 47 -12.06 8.43 32.68
CA ARG A 47 -10.65 8.01 32.86
C ARG A 47 -10.51 6.49 32.89
N ALA A 48 -11.46 5.77 33.50
CA ALA A 48 -11.47 4.32 33.48
C ALA A 48 -11.67 3.78 32.04
N ARG A 49 -12.64 4.32 31.30
CA ARG A 49 -12.85 3.96 29.89
C ARG A 49 -11.65 4.27 29.00
N LEU A 50 -11.03 5.44 29.19
CA LEU A 50 -9.83 5.83 28.45
C LEU A 50 -8.68 4.84 28.68
N ARG A 51 -8.43 4.44 29.93
CA ARG A 51 -7.38 3.45 30.24
C ARG A 51 -7.60 2.12 29.50
N VAL A 52 -8.83 1.59 29.57
CA VAL A 52 -9.18 0.35 28.86
C VAL A 52 -9.02 0.50 27.34
N ALA A 53 -9.46 1.62 26.77
CA ALA A 53 -9.34 1.87 25.33
C ALA A 53 -7.86 1.98 24.89
N VAL A 54 -7.01 2.63 25.68
CA VAL A 54 -5.56 2.75 25.40
C VAL A 54 -4.88 1.37 25.47
N GLU A 55 -5.21 0.55 26.49
CA GLU A 55 -4.69 -0.82 26.60
C GLU A 55 -5.12 -1.68 25.40
N GLN A 56 -6.39 -1.60 25.00
CA GLN A 56 -6.90 -2.30 23.81
C GLN A 56 -6.21 -1.85 22.53
N ARG A 57 -5.99 -0.52 22.37
CA ARG A 57 -5.26 0.02 21.21
C ARG A 57 -3.83 -0.50 21.17
N ALA A 58 -3.13 -0.51 22.31
CA ALA A 58 -1.76 -1.01 22.40
C ALA A 58 -1.67 -2.50 22.03
N GLN A 59 -2.61 -3.31 22.50
CA GLN A 59 -2.68 -4.73 22.14
C GLN A 59 -2.93 -4.92 20.63
N ALA A 60 -3.97 -4.27 20.09
CA ALA A 60 -4.33 -4.39 18.68
C ALA A 60 -3.19 -3.94 17.76
N ARG A 61 -2.49 -2.86 18.14
CA ARG A 61 -1.30 -2.37 17.45
C ARG A 61 -0.18 -3.40 17.44
N GLY A 62 0.14 -4.00 18.59
CA GLY A 62 1.19 -5.02 18.67
C GLY A 62 0.86 -6.26 17.85
N GLU A 63 -0.40 -6.69 17.81
CA GLU A 63 -0.86 -7.79 16.94
C GLU A 63 -0.72 -7.42 15.46
N ALA A 64 -1.10 -6.20 15.08
CA ALA A 64 -0.99 -5.72 13.70
C ALA A 64 0.47 -5.60 13.24
N GLU A 65 1.34 -4.98 14.03
CA GLU A 65 2.79 -4.87 13.76
C GLU A 65 3.41 -6.26 13.59
N ALA A 66 3.12 -7.21 14.48
CA ALA A 66 3.61 -8.58 14.36
C ALA A 66 3.15 -9.28 13.07
N CYS A 67 1.89 -9.06 12.65
CA CYS A 67 1.39 -9.60 11.38
C CYS A 67 2.09 -8.96 10.18
N LEU A 68 2.30 -7.64 10.18
CA LEU A 68 2.96 -6.92 9.10
C LEU A 68 4.43 -7.33 8.98
N ASP A 69 5.14 -7.49 10.10
CA ASP A 69 6.51 -8.00 10.12
C ASP A 69 6.60 -9.45 9.61
N GLU A 70 5.61 -10.29 9.91
CA GLU A 70 5.52 -11.63 9.34
C GLU A 70 5.35 -11.59 7.82
N ILE A 71 4.43 -10.76 7.32
CA ILE A 71 4.19 -10.57 5.89
C ILE A 71 5.46 -10.08 5.19
N TYR A 72 6.13 -9.06 5.74
CA TYR A 72 7.39 -8.54 5.20
C TYR A 72 8.46 -9.63 5.15
N ARG A 73 8.61 -10.42 6.22
CA ARG A 73 9.60 -11.51 6.27
C ARG A 73 9.33 -12.61 5.25
N LEU A 74 8.06 -12.99 5.08
CA LEU A 74 7.65 -13.97 4.07
C LEU A 74 7.93 -13.45 2.65
N ARG A 75 7.64 -12.17 2.39
CA ARG A 75 7.94 -11.51 1.11
C ARG A 75 9.44 -11.44 0.86
N LEU A 76 10.24 -11.06 1.87
CA LEU A 76 11.70 -11.00 1.78
C LEU A 76 12.30 -12.37 1.45
N ALA A 77 11.85 -13.43 2.14
CA ALA A 77 12.31 -14.79 1.87
C ALA A 77 11.98 -15.25 0.45
N GLU A 78 10.79 -14.90 -0.05
CA GLU A 78 10.39 -15.20 -1.43
C GLU A 78 11.24 -14.40 -2.43
N ILE A 79 11.53 -13.12 -2.16
CA ILE A 79 12.39 -12.28 -3.00
C ILE A 79 13.82 -12.81 -3.05
N GLU A 80 14.38 -13.25 -1.94
CA GLU A 80 15.70 -13.88 -1.91
C GLU A 80 15.73 -15.19 -2.71
N ALA A 81 14.67 -16.01 -2.59
CA ALA A 81 14.53 -17.24 -3.36
C ALA A 81 14.40 -16.96 -4.86
N ILE A 82 13.62 -15.95 -5.25
CA ILE A 82 13.52 -15.47 -6.63
C ILE A 82 14.87 -14.96 -7.12
N GLY A 83 15.52 -14.09 -6.36
CA GLY A 83 16.77 -13.45 -6.71
C GLY A 83 17.91 -14.45 -6.91
N ALA A 84 17.87 -15.59 -6.21
CA ALA A 84 18.81 -16.68 -6.42
C ALA A 84 18.62 -17.45 -7.75
N ASP A 85 17.38 -17.52 -8.25
CA ASP A 85 17.03 -18.14 -9.54
C ASP A 85 17.21 -17.17 -10.71
N LEU A 86 17.09 -15.87 -10.46
CA LEU A 86 17.42 -14.82 -11.40
C LEU A 86 18.94 -14.67 -11.52
N GLY A 87 19.43 -14.52 -12.76
CA GLY A 87 20.84 -14.24 -12.99
C GLY A 87 21.30 -12.95 -12.32
N ARG A 88 22.62 -12.70 -12.32
CA ARG A 88 23.26 -11.53 -11.68
C ARG A 88 22.86 -10.16 -12.24
N ASP A 89 22.06 -10.16 -13.30
CA ASP A 89 21.67 -8.97 -14.03
C ASP A 89 20.36 -8.37 -13.53
N ILE A 90 19.58 -9.07 -12.70
CA ILE A 90 18.34 -8.54 -12.11
C ILE A 90 18.51 -8.46 -10.59
N SER A 91 18.20 -7.30 -10.02
CA SER A 91 18.19 -7.02 -8.59
C SER A 91 16.77 -6.76 -8.13
N LEU A 92 16.39 -7.37 -7.02
CA LEU A 92 15.09 -7.19 -6.38
C LEU A 92 15.33 -6.68 -4.96
N GLU A 93 14.69 -5.57 -4.62
CA GLU A 93 14.75 -4.98 -3.29
C GLU A 93 13.33 -4.74 -2.78
N ILE A 94 13.10 -4.96 -1.48
CA ILE A 94 11.80 -4.72 -0.86
C ILE A 94 11.91 -3.63 0.20
N VAL A 95 11.12 -2.58 0.00
CA VAL A 95 10.95 -1.50 0.96
C VAL A 95 9.73 -1.84 1.81
N GLN A 96 9.92 -1.89 3.13
CA GLN A 96 8.84 -2.19 4.07
C GLN A 96 7.74 -1.13 3.94
N GLY A 97 6.48 -1.54 4.05
CA GLY A 97 5.33 -0.67 3.82
C GLY A 97 5.31 0.60 4.68
N ALA A 98 5.78 0.49 5.93
CA ALA A 98 5.97 1.63 6.83
C ALA A 98 7.03 2.66 6.37
N GLN A 99 7.73 2.40 5.27
CA GLN A 99 8.70 3.29 4.60
C GLN A 99 8.34 3.50 3.12
N SER A 100 7.18 3.00 2.69
CA SER A 100 6.71 3.09 1.31
C SER A 100 6.32 4.51 0.90
N GLY A 101 6.25 4.75 -0.41
CA GLY A 101 5.75 6.02 -0.96
C GLY A 101 4.32 6.36 -0.49
N ALA A 102 3.47 5.36 -0.23
CA ALA A 102 2.11 5.57 0.24
C ALA A 102 2.07 6.18 1.65
N TYR A 103 2.98 5.78 2.54
CA TYR A 103 3.10 6.40 3.86
C TYR A 103 3.65 7.82 3.78
N VAL A 104 4.63 8.05 2.89
CA VAL A 104 5.12 9.41 2.60
C VAL A 104 3.99 10.32 2.11
N ASP A 105 3.12 9.82 1.23
CA ASP A 105 1.97 10.58 0.72
C ASP A 105 0.96 10.89 1.83
N ALA A 106 0.64 9.93 2.70
CA ALA A 106 -0.22 10.15 3.86
C ALA A 106 0.36 11.19 4.84
N LEU A 107 1.67 11.14 5.11
CA LEU A 107 2.37 12.15 5.92
C LEU A 107 2.37 13.51 5.24
N CYS A 108 2.55 13.57 3.92
CA CYS A 108 2.46 14.81 3.16
C CYS A 108 1.10 15.47 3.34
N GLU A 109 0.01 14.70 3.22
CA GLU A 109 -1.36 15.19 3.42
C GLU A 109 -1.62 15.66 4.86
N LEU A 110 -0.99 15.03 5.85
CA LEU A 110 -1.07 15.47 7.25
C LEU A 110 -0.26 16.74 7.51
N LEU A 111 0.86 16.93 6.81
CA LEU A 111 1.68 18.13 6.94
C LEU A 111 1.06 19.34 6.24
N GLN A 112 0.05 19.17 5.37
CA GLN A 112 -0.65 20.28 4.73
C GLN A 112 -1.27 21.22 5.77
N GLY A 113 -0.92 22.51 5.70
CA GLY A 113 -1.36 23.51 6.67
C GLY A 113 -0.30 23.92 7.70
N THR A 114 0.78 23.13 7.87
CA THR A 114 1.94 23.51 8.71
C THR A 114 2.74 24.70 8.17
N ARG A 115 2.54 25.06 6.88
CA ARG A 115 3.28 26.09 6.13
C ARG A 115 4.79 25.86 6.07
N LEU A 116 5.25 24.63 6.31
CA LEU A 116 6.64 24.23 6.14
C LEU A 116 6.99 24.13 4.66
N LYS A 117 8.23 24.47 4.32
CA LYS A 117 8.77 24.25 2.97
C LYS A 117 9.19 22.79 2.82
N ARG A 118 9.14 22.26 1.60
CA ARG A 118 9.66 20.91 1.26
C ARG A 118 9.02 19.79 2.09
N GLN A 119 7.68 19.83 2.20
CA GLN A 119 6.90 18.87 3.00
C GLN A 119 7.12 17.42 2.57
N ARG A 120 7.30 17.17 1.25
CA ARG A 120 7.57 15.81 0.75
C ARG A 120 8.91 15.26 1.20
N GLU A 121 9.98 16.06 1.15
CA GLU A 121 11.29 15.65 1.66
C GLU A 121 11.23 15.37 3.16
N LEU A 122 10.50 16.20 3.91
CA LEU A 122 10.30 15.99 5.34
C LEU A 122 9.52 14.71 5.63
N ALA A 123 8.40 14.50 4.95
CA ALA A 123 7.59 13.30 5.08
C ALA A 123 8.40 12.04 4.76
N ALA A 124 9.22 12.07 3.72
CA ALA A 124 10.10 10.96 3.36
C ALA A 124 11.09 10.63 4.49
N ARG A 125 11.79 11.64 5.05
CA ARG A 125 12.72 11.41 6.17
C ARG A 125 12.02 10.87 7.42
N VAL A 126 10.81 11.37 7.72
CA VAL A 126 10.02 10.87 8.85
C VAL A 126 9.61 9.42 8.60
N ALA A 127 9.12 9.11 7.40
CA ALA A 127 8.71 7.76 7.03
C ALA A 127 9.85 6.74 7.08
N GLU A 128 11.07 7.15 6.68
CA GLU A 128 12.26 6.29 6.71
C GLU A 128 12.66 5.89 8.14
N LEU A 129 12.34 6.71 9.14
CA LEU A 129 12.84 6.57 10.51
C LEU A 129 11.79 6.20 11.54
N LEU A 130 10.50 6.38 11.23
CA LEU A 130 9.41 6.24 12.19
C LEU A 130 8.22 5.51 11.57
N SER A 131 7.81 4.41 12.19
CA SER A 131 6.55 3.77 11.84
C SER A 131 5.35 4.69 12.16
N PRO A 132 4.17 4.48 11.55
CA PRO A 132 2.94 5.22 11.87
C PRO A 132 2.68 5.30 13.38
N SER A 133 2.95 4.18 14.02
CA SER A 133 2.70 3.89 15.41
C SER A 133 3.72 4.59 16.34
N GLU A 134 5.00 4.61 15.98
CA GLU A 134 6.01 5.41 16.70
C GLU A 134 5.76 6.92 16.56
N LEU A 135 5.31 7.36 15.39
CA LEU A 135 4.95 8.76 15.17
C LEU A 135 3.78 9.19 16.06
N VAL A 136 2.74 8.35 16.15
CA VAL A 136 1.60 8.58 17.05
C VAL A 136 2.07 8.73 18.50
N ASP A 137 2.94 7.83 18.98
CA ASP A 137 3.46 7.92 20.34
C ASP A 137 4.25 9.21 20.60
N ILE A 138 5.08 9.62 19.64
CA ILE A 138 5.84 10.87 19.70
C ILE A 138 4.91 12.07 19.81
N VAL A 139 3.83 12.10 19.04
CA VAL A 139 2.86 13.21 19.06
C VAL A 139 2.06 13.20 20.36
N GLU A 140 1.49 12.06 20.76
CA GLU A 140 0.67 11.94 21.98
C GLU A 140 1.45 12.27 23.25
N GLN A 141 2.74 11.95 23.29
CA GLN A 141 3.61 12.22 24.43
C GLN A 141 4.35 13.56 24.29
N GLU A 142 4.01 14.36 23.28
CA GLU A 142 4.59 15.68 22.98
C GLU A 142 6.14 15.66 22.95
N GLN A 143 6.73 14.57 22.42
CA GLN A 143 8.18 14.35 22.39
C GLN A 143 8.88 15.14 21.28
N ILE A 144 8.77 16.47 21.34
CA ILE A 144 9.32 17.41 20.34
C ILE A 144 10.82 17.17 20.12
N ASP A 145 11.60 16.99 21.20
CA ASP A 145 13.05 16.76 21.11
C ASP A 145 13.42 15.44 20.45
N ARG A 146 12.55 14.42 20.54
CA ARG A 146 12.77 13.13 19.86
C ARG A 146 12.52 13.28 18.37
N LEU A 147 11.41 13.91 17.98
CA LEU A 147 11.12 14.19 16.58
C LEU A 147 12.20 15.06 15.94
N ALA A 148 12.66 16.10 16.65
CA ALA A 148 13.69 17.01 16.18
C ALA A 148 15.00 16.28 15.86
N ARG A 149 15.43 15.39 16.76
CA ARG A 149 16.67 14.61 16.60
C ARG A 149 16.58 13.57 15.49
N LEU A 150 15.47 12.83 15.41
CA LEU A 150 15.31 11.79 14.41
C LEU A 150 15.20 12.38 13.00
N ALA A 151 14.33 13.37 12.81
CA ALA A 151 14.06 13.93 11.49
C ALA A 151 15.02 15.06 11.06
N ASP A 152 16.09 15.33 11.81
CA ASP A 152 17.03 16.44 11.62
C ASP A 152 16.31 17.79 11.41
N LEU A 153 15.50 18.16 12.41
CA LEU A 153 14.70 19.38 12.41
C LEU A 153 15.19 20.35 13.47
N ASP A 154 15.03 21.65 13.19
CA ASP A 154 15.14 22.63 14.26
C ASP A 154 13.96 22.52 15.25
N GLN A 155 14.17 22.96 16.48
CA GLN A 155 13.15 22.87 17.55
C GLN A 155 11.84 23.56 17.15
N SER A 156 11.91 24.68 16.42
CA SER A 156 10.73 25.43 16.00
C SER A 156 9.90 24.66 14.97
N GLN A 157 10.55 23.94 14.05
CA GLN A 157 9.90 23.08 13.07
C GLN A 157 9.25 21.89 13.75
N ALA A 158 9.98 21.20 14.63
CA ALA A 158 9.46 20.05 15.37
C ALA A 158 8.24 20.44 16.22
N SER A 159 8.31 21.56 16.97
CA SER A 159 7.16 22.06 17.74
C SER A 159 5.96 22.38 16.85
N ARG A 160 6.17 23.00 15.68
CA ARG A 160 5.05 23.29 14.75
C ARG A 160 4.38 22.02 14.24
N ILE A 161 5.17 20.98 13.93
CA ILE A 161 4.64 19.70 13.44
C ILE A 161 3.85 19.01 14.54
N VAL A 162 4.44 18.85 15.73
CA VAL A 162 3.77 18.19 16.87
C VAL A 162 2.48 18.93 17.23
N ASN A 163 2.50 20.26 17.35
CA ASN A 163 1.29 21.04 17.64
C ASN A 163 0.23 20.88 16.54
N HIS A 164 0.64 20.92 15.27
CA HIS A 164 -0.30 20.72 14.16
C HIS A 164 -0.91 19.31 14.17
N PHE A 165 -0.12 18.30 14.51
CA PHE A 165 -0.58 16.91 14.61
C PHE A 165 -1.50 16.73 15.83
N LEU A 166 -1.22 17.38 16.97
CA LEU A 166 -2.11 17.44 18.13
C LEU A 166 -3.47 18.09 17.77
N ASP A 167 -3.46 19.18 17.00
CA ASP A 167 -4.70 19.81 16.53
C ASP A 167 -5.49 18.90 15.55
N ASN A 168 -4.84 17.90 14.96
CA ASN A 168 -5.40 16.97 13.98
C ASN A 168 -5.32 15.50 14.43
N MET A 169 -5.31 15.23 15.74
CA MET A 169 -5.10 13.87 16.29
C MET A 169 -5.95 12.78 15.64
N PRO A 170 -7.25 12.98 15.31
CA PRO A 170 -8.03 11.93 14.65
C PRO A 170 -7.43 11.45 13.33
N ARG A 171 -6.81 12.35 12.54
CA ARG A 171 -6.13 11.96 11.29
C ARG A 171 -4.79 11.30 11.55
N VAL A 172 -4.09 11.68 12.62
CA VAL A 172 -2.82 11.06 13.04
C VAL A 172 -3.06 9.62 13.49
N LEU A 173 -4.08 9.39 14.33
CA LEU A 173 -4.48 8.05 14.76
C LEU A 173 -4.99 7.18 13.61
N ALA A 174 -5.60 7.78 12.58
CA ALA A 174 -6.01 7.05 11.40
C ALA A 174 -4.82 6.41 10.64
N LEU A 175 -3.59 6.92 10.80
CA LEU A 175 -2.41 6.29 10.22
C LEU A 175 -2.20 4.85 10.72
N GLU A 176 -2.53 4.56 11.98
CA GLU A 176 -2.43 3.20 12.55
C GLU A 176 -3.46 2.22 11.95
N THR A 177 -4.48 2.75 11.25
CA THR A 177 -5.51 1.93 10.60
C THR A 177 -5.24 1.67 9.13
N ILE A 178 -4.23 2.33 8.55
CA ILE A 178 -3.85 2.17 7.15
C ILE A 178 -2.82 1.06 7.07
N VAL A 179 -3.11 0.05 6.24
CA VAL A 179 -2.12 -0.95 5.85
C VAL A 179 -1.33 -0.38 4.68
N PHE A 180 -0.08 -0.02 4.93
CA PHE A 180 0.86 0.35 3.88
C PHE A 180 1.49 -0.91 3.33
N ASP A 181 1.29 -1.19 2.04
CA ASP A 181 1.89 -2.34 1.37
C ASP A 181 3.39 -2.15 1.18
N ASP A 182 4.14 -3.25 1.28
CA ASP A 182 5.56 -3.26 0.92
C ASP A 182 5.72 -2.98 -0.57
N GLN A 183 6.76 -2.23 -0.91
CA GLN A 183 7.08 -1.88 -2.28
C GLN A 183 8.24 -2.74 -2.78
N LEU A 184 8.04 -3.39 -3.94
CA LEU A 184 9.08 -4.14 -4.63
C LEU A 184 9.74 -3.23 -5.67
N ASP A 185 11.02 -2.97 -5.49
CA ASP A 185 11.85 -2.25 -6.45
C ASP A 185 12.64 -3.25 -7.30
N ILE A 186 12.48 -3.13 -8.63
CA ILE A 186 13.11 -4.02 -9.61
C ILE A 186 14.13 -3.20 -10.40
N SER A 187 15.39 -3.66 -10.41
CA SER A 187 16.46 -3.05 -11.18
C SER A 187 17.16 -4.07 -12.07
N MET A 188 17.62 -3.63 -13.24
CA MET A 188 18.39 -4.46 -14.18
C MET A 188 19.76 -3.84 -14.44
N ARG A 189 20.80 -4.67 -14.53
CA ARG A 189 22.14 -4.27 -14.90
C ARG A 189 22.22 -4.06 -16.41
N VAL A 190 22.48 -2.82 -16.81
CA VAL A 190 22.67 -2.40 -18.21
C VAL A 190 24.00 -1.67 -18.30
N ASP A 191 24.88 -2.12 -19.19
CA ASP A 191 26.23 -1.55 -19.39
C ASP A 191 27.08 -1.46 -18.09
N GLY A 192 26.84 -2.38 -17.15
CA GLY A 192 27.55 -2.44 -15.87
C GLY A 192 26.89 -1.64 -14.73
N GLU A 193 25.90 -0.81 -15.01
CA GLU A 193 25.15 -0.02 -14.02
C GLU A 193 23.78 -0.63 -13.72
N LEU A 194 23.35 -0.59 -12.46
CA LEU A 194 21.97 -0.94 -12.09
C LEU A 194 21.04 0.21 -12.44
N ARG A 195 19.99 -0.09 -13.22
CA ARG A 195 18.96 0.86 -13.60
C ARG A 195 17.60 0.37 -13.14
N PRO A 196 16.80 1.21 -12.45
CA PRO A 196 15.42 0.91 -12.12
C PRO A 196 14.59 0.61 -13.36
N ILE A 197 13.59 -0.23 -13.21
CA ILE A 197 12.74 -0.70 -14.32
C ILE A 197 12.07 0.45 -15.10
N GLU A 198 11.76 1.56 -14.43
CA GLU A 198 11.14 2.76 -15.02
C GLU A 198 12.07 3.47 -16.03
N GLN A 199 13.37 3.22 -15.93
CA GLN A 199 14.40 3.80 -16.80
C GLN A 199 14.85 2.87 -17.92
N LEU A 200 14.31 1.63 -17.96
CA LEU A 200 14.66 0.64 -18.96
C LEU A 200 13.92 0.88 -20.28
N SER A 201 14.54 0.50 -21.39
CA SER A 201 13.82 0.39 -22.66
C SER A 201 12.74 -0.70 -22.59
N ARG A 202 11.73 -0.66 -23.45
CA ARG A 202 10.66 -1.69 -23.47
C ARG A 202 11.23 -3.11 -23.55
N GLY A 203 12.23 -3.35 -24.41
CA GLY A 203 12.89 -4.65 -24.54
C GLY A 203 13.70 -5.07 -23.30
N GLN A 204 14.34 -4.13 -22.61
CA GLN A 204 15.06 -4.41 -21.36
C GLN A 204 14.09 -4.71 -20.21
N MET A 205 13.03 -3.92 -20.08
CA MET A 205 11.97 -4.15 -19.11
C MET A 205 11.32 -5.53 -19.31
N ALA A 206 11.02 -5.90 -20.55
CA ALA A 206 10.58 -7.24 -20.91
C ALA A 206 11.55 -8.33 -20.47
N THR A 207 12.86 -8.13 -20.70
CA THR A 207 13.92 -9.07 -20.30
C THR A 207 14.00 -9.22 -18.77
N ALA A 208 13.77 -8.14 -18.02
CA ALA A 208 13.77 -8.17 -16.56
C ALA A 208 12.51 -8.81 -15.96
N LEU A 209 11.32 -8.51 -16.52
CA LEU A 209 10.03 -8.95 -15.98
C LEU A 209 9.63 -10.36 -16.40
N LEU A 210 9.95 -10.80 -17.62
CA LEU A 210 9.52 -12.10 -18.10
C LEU A 210 9.97 -13.26 -17.21
N PRO A 211 11.23 -13.32 -16.74
CA PRO A 211 11.66 -14.37 -15.81
C PRO A 211 10.86 -14.35 -14.50
N LEU A 212 10.48 -13.17 -14.00
CA LEU A 212 9.68 -13.01 -12.78
C LEU A 212 8.25 -13.53 -12.95
N ILE A 213 7.63 -13.22 -14.08
CA ILE A 213 6.25 -13.62 -14.38
C ILE A 213 6.16 -15.11 -14.72
N LEU A 214 7.15 -15.63 -15.44
CA LEU A 214 7.26 -17.04 -15.87
C LEU A 214 7.89 -17.94 -14.81
N ARG A 215 7.45 -17.78 -13.56
CA ARG A 215 7.82 -18.67 -12.45
C ARG A 215 6.76 -19.75 -12.22
N PRO A 216 7.14 -20.89 -11.63
CA PRO A 216 6.19 -21.88 -11.12
C PRO A 216 5.20 -21.22 -10.16
N ALA A 217 3.91 -21.51 -10.33
CA ALA A 217 2.85 -21.05 -9.43
C ALA A 217 1.63 -21.95 -9.60
N ASP A 218 0.81 -22.05 -8.56
CA ASP A 218 -0.34 -22.95 -8.50
C ASP A 218 -1.59 -22.40 -9.24
N PHE A 219 -1.46 -21.25 -9.90
CA PHE A 219 -2.54 -20.59 -10.63
C PHE A 219 -2.17 -20.38 -12.11
N PRO A 220 -3.17 -20.42 -13.02
CA PRO A 220 -2.94 -20.25 -14.44
C PRO A 220 -2.39 -18.86 -14.75
N LEU A 221 -1.58 -18.78 -15.80
CA LEU A 221 -1.06 -17.53 -16.33
C LEU A 221 -1.69 -17.24 -17.69
N VAL A 222 -2.29 -16.06 -17.84
CA VAL A 222 -2.88 -15.60 -19.10
C VAL A 222 -2.03 -14.48 -19.67
N PHE A 223 -1.53 -14.66 -20.89
CA PHE A 223 -0.83 -13.63 -21.65
C PHE A 223 -1.67 -13.22 -22.85
N ASP A 224 -1.95 -11.93 -22.96
CA ASP A 224 -2.60 -11.34 -24.12
C ASP A 224 -1.57 -10.57 -24.95
N GLN A 225 -1.40 -10.98 -26.20
CA GLN A 225 -0.47 -10.42 -27.18
C GLN A 225 0.93 -10.11 -26.62
N PRO A 226 1.63 -11.07 -25.99
CA PRO A 226 2.95 -10.80 -25.43
C PRO A 226 3.93 -10.28 -26.49
N GLU A 227 3.79 -10.68 -27.76
CA GLU A 227 4.64 -10.21 -28.85
C GLU A 227 4.67 -8.69 -29.10
N ASP A 228 3.65 -7.93 -28.69
CA ASP A 228 3.59 -6.48 -28.94
C ASP A 228 4.62 -5.69 -28.08
N ASP A 229 5.03 -6.27 -26.95
CA ASP A 229 5.97 -5.67 -25.99
C ASP A 229 7.35 -6.36 -25.97
N LEU A 230 7.49 -7.50 -26.66
CA LEU A 230 8.68 -8.35 -26.62
C LEU A 230 9.51 -8.20 -27.92
N ASP A 231 10.62 -7.47 -27.84
CA ASP A 231 11.42 -7.07 -29.02
C ASP A 231 12.21 -8.25 -29.65
N ASN A 232 12.47 -8.08 -30.95
CA ASN A 232 12.86 -9.05 -31.97
C ASN A 232 14.01 -10.02 -31.57
N ARG A 233 13.76 -11.34 -31.74
CA ARG A 233 14.66 -12.50 -31.58
C ARG A 233 15.13 -12.88 -30.17
N PHE A 234 15.81 -12.00 -29.43
CA PHE A 234 16.45 -12.41 -28.16
C PHE A 234 15.43 -12.86 -27.12
N VAL A 235 14.31 -12.15 -27.04
CA VAL A 235 13.24 -12.44 -26.10
C VAL A 235 12.51 -13.75 -26.43
N PHE A 236 12.41 -14.10 -27.72
CA PHE A 236 11.64 -15.26 -28.16
C PHE A 236 12.32 -16.59 -27.81
N ASP A 237 13.63 -16.72 -27.99
CA ASP A 237 14.34 -17.97 -27.70
C ASP A 237 14.30 -18.28 -26.19
N GLU A 238 14.54 -17.25 -25.36
CA GLU A 238 14.47 -17.40 -23.91
C GLU A 238 13.03 -17.67 -23.44
N LEU A 239 12.06 -16.90 -23.93
CA LEU A 239 10.64 -17.06 -23.64
C LEU A 239 10.16 -18.48 -23.97
N VAL A 240 10.42 -18.96 -25.20
CA VAL A 240 10.02 -20.30 -25.65
C VAL A 240 10.64 -21.37 -24.75
N SER A 241 11.93 -21.25 -24.41
CA SER A 241 12.59 -22.21 -23.52
C SER A 241 11.94 -22.25 -22.13
N ARG A 242 11.56 -21.10 -21.60
CA ARG A 242 10.88 -20.97 -20.29
C ARG A 242 9.46 -21.51 -20.34
N ILE A 243 8.68 -21.18 -21.38
CA ILE A 243 7.34 -21.72 -21.62
C ILE A 243 7.37 -23.25 -21.59
N ARG A 244 8.30 -23.87 -22.33
CA ARG A 244 8.39 -25.34 -22.43
C ARG A 244 8.69 -26.02 -21.09
N ARG A 245 9.48 -25.39 -20.23
CA ARG A 245 9.73 -25.87 -18.87
C ARG A 245 8.52 -25.63 -17.97
N LEU A 246 7.97 -24.43 -18.01
CA LEU A 246 6.92 -23.97 -17.10
C LEU A 246 5.57 -24.65 -17.36
N LYS A 247 5.23 -24.98 -18.62
CA LYS A 247 3.98 -25.68 -18.97
C LYS A 247 3.82 -27.04 -18.28
N GLN A 248 4.91 -27.62 -17.75
CA GLN A 248 4.87 -28.89 -17.00
C GLN A 248 4.34 -28.74 -15.58
N THR A 249 4.45 -27.55 -14.99
CA THR A 249 4.08 -27.30 -13.58
C THR A 249 3.02 -26.22 -13.42
N ARG A 250 2.74 -25.43 -14.47
CA ARG A 250 1.79 -24.31 -14.45
C ARG A 250 1.02 -24.24 -15.77
N GLN A 251 -0.29 -24.02 -15.70
CA GLN A 251 -1.10 -23.81 -16.89
C GLN A 251 -0.82 -22.43 -17.50
N LEU A 252 -0.50 -22.40 -18.79
CA LEU A 252 -0.26 -21.17 -19.54
C LEU A 252 -1.30 -21.03 -20.66
N VAL A 253 -1.92 -19.85 -20.75
CA VAL A 253 -2.89 -19.50 -21.79
C VAL A 253 -2.37 -18.29 -22.54
N PHE A 254 -2.13 -18.45 -23.84
CA PHE A 254 -1.64 -17.38 -24.70
C PHE A 254 -2.71 -16.99 -25.72
N VAL A 255 -3.01 -15.70 -25.79
CA VAL A 255 -3.71 -15.07 -26.91
C VAL A 255 -2.63 -14.38 -27.73
N THR A 256 -2.43 -14.82 -28.98
CA THR A 256 -1.30 -14.38 -29.78
C THR A 256 -1.61 -14.44 -31.26
N HIS A 257 -1.00 -13.52 -32.01
CA HIS A 257 -0.94 -13.53 -33.47
C HIS A 257 0.45 -13.93 -33.99
N ASN A 258 1.36 -14.35 -33.11
CA ASN A 258 2.70 -14.77 -33.46
C ASN A 258 2.80 -16.30 -33.52
N ALA A 259 3.08 -16.86 -34.70
CA ALA A 259 3.20 -18.30 -34.92
C ALA A 259 4.29 -18.96 -34.06
N ASN A 260 5.32 -18.22 -33.65
CA ASN A 260 6.42 -18.77 -32.85
C ASN A 260 5.97 -19.24 -31.47
N ILE A 261 4.96 -18.62 -30.87
CA ILE A 261 4.48 -19.00 -29.54
C ILE A 261 3.83 -20.39 -29.54
N PRO A 262 2.76 -20.66 -30.32
CA PRO A 262 2.15 -21.98 -30.33
C PRO A 262 3.04 -23.05 -30.99
N VAL A 263 3.85 -22.69 -31.99
CA VAL A 263 4.67 -23.66 -32.73
C VAL A 263 5.99 -23.98 -32.01
N LEU A 264 6.80 -22.97 -31.66
CA LEU A 264 8.09 -23.22 -31.00
C LEU A 264 7.92 -23.51 -29.50
N GLY A 265 6.90 -22.90 -28.87
CA GLY A 265 6.50 -23.18 -27.50
C GLY A 265 5.86 -24.56 -27.29
N ASP A 266 5.58 -25.29 -28.38
CA ASP A 266 4.98 -26.63 -28.36
C ASP A 266 3.64 -26.62 -27.58
N ALA A 267 2.65 -25.87 -28.08
CA ALA A 267 1.38 -25.75 -27.38
C ALA A 267 0.63 -27.10 -27.30
N ASP A 268 0.22 -27.50 -26.09
CA ASP A 268 -0.53 -28.75 -25.91
C ASP A 268 -1.93 -28.68 -26.55
N ARG A 269 -2.48 -27.47 -26.65
CA ARG A 269 -3.76 -27.21 -27.30
C ARG A 269 -3.78 -25.82 -27.93
N VAL A 270 -4.17 -25.77 -29.20
CA VAL A 270 -4.38 -24.54 -29.96
C VAL A 270 -5.88 -24.38 -30.18
N VAL A 271 -6.41 -23.18 -29.90
CA VAL A 271 -7.80 -22.81 -30.15
C VAL A 271 -7.80 -21.69 -31.18
N VAL A 272 -8.36 -21.97 -32.35
CA VAL A 272 -8.47 -21.03 -33.46
C VAL A 272 -9.84 -20.39 -33.43
N MET A 273 -9.85 -19.07 -33.33
CA MET A 273 -11.07 -18.26 -33.35
C MET A 273 -11.17 -17.51 -34.68
N SER A 274 -12.38 -17.44 -35.23
CA SER A 274 -12.69 -16.69 -36.44
C SER A 274 -14.09 -16.08 -36.34
N MET A 275 -14.40 -15.12 -37.20
CA MET A 275 -15.71 -14.47 -37.22
C MET A 275 -16.59 -15.12 -38.29
N ALA A 276 -17.79 -15.58 -37.90
CA ALA A 276 -18.82 -16.03 -38.84
C ALA A 276 -19.52 -14.84 -39.52
N SER A 277 -19.62 -13.71 -38.81
CA SER A 277 -20.06 -12.41 -39.34
C SER A 277 -19.48 -11.28 -38.50
N ALA A 278 -19.68 -10.02 -38.89
CA ALA A 278 -19.09 -8.85 -38.22
C ALA A 278 -19.33 -8.76 -36.69
N ARG A 279 -20.37 -9.43 -36.15
CA ARG A 279 -20.69 -9.43 -34.72
C ARG A 279 -20.89 -10.83 -34.13
N LEU A 280 -20.51 -11.89 -34.86
CA LEU A 280 -20.70 -13.27 -34.43
C LEU A 280 -19.42 -14.06 -34.65
N ALA A 281 -18.87 -14.61 -33.56
CA ALA A 281 -17.78 -15.57 -33.63
C ALA A 281 -18.28 -16.88 -34.25
N ALA A 282 -17.49 -17.46 -35.14
CA ALA A 282 -17.69 -18.83 -35.60
C ALA A 282 -17.36 -19.80 -34.45
N PRO A 283 -17.90 -21.04 -34.47
CA PRO A 283 -17.47 -22.08 -33.55
C PRO A 283 -15.96 -22.26 -33.60
N PRO A 284 -15.26 -22.25 -32.44
CA PRO A 284 -13.81 -22.37 -32.43
C PRO A 284 -13.38 -23.76 -32.87
N ALA A 285 -12.29 -23.83 -33.64
CA ALA A 285 -11.60 -25.08 -33.92
C ALA A 285 -10.51 -25.28 -32.86
N ALA A 286 -10.37 -26.48 -32.31
CA ALA A 286 -9.34 -26.77 -31.32
C ALA A 286 -8.66 -28.11 -31.58
N GLY A 287 -7.35 -28.18 -31.35
CA GLY A 287 -6.57 -29.40 -31.52
C GLY A 287 -5.13 -29.22 -31.07
N THR A 288 -4.29 -30.23 -31.31
CA THR A 288 -2.83 -30.10 -31.16
C THR A 288 -2.25 -29.17 -32.21
N VAL A 289 -0.99 -28.77 -32.06
CA VAL A 289 -0.26 -27.97 -33.05
C VAL A 289 -0.26 -28.65 -34.42
N GLU A 290 -0.11 -29.97 -34.48
CA GLU A 290 -0.16 -30.73 -35.74
C GLU A 290 -1.55 -30.70 -36.38
N GLN A 291 -2.61 -30.88 -35.59
CA GLN A 291 -3.98 -30.86 -36.07
C GLN A 291 -4.37 -29.47 -36.59
N MET A 292 -3.86 -28.42 -35.96
CA MET A 292 -4.15 -27.02 -36.31
C MET A 292 -3.13 -26.41 -37.27
N ARG A 293 -2.22 -27.20 -37.87
CA ARG A 293 -1.15 -26.70 -38.76
C ARG A 293 -1.67 -25.80 -39.89
N GLN A 294 -2.73 -26.24 -40.57
CA GLN A 294 -3.29 -25.50 -41.70
C GLN A 294 -3.93 -24.17 -41.24
N PRO A 295 -4.84 -24.15 -40.23
CA PRO A 295 -5.31 -22.90 -39.63
C PRO A 295 -4.21 -21.96 -39.14
N ILE A 296 -3.18 -22.48 -38.46
CA ILE A 296 -2.02 -21.70 -37.98
C ILE A 296 -1.32 -21.01 -39.14
N LEU A 297 -1.04 -21.77 -40.20
CA LEU A 297 -0.34 -21.27 -41.38
C LEU A 297 -1.19 -20.26 -42.18
N ASP A 298 -2.51 -20.47 -42.26
CA ASP A 298 -3.41 -19.55 -42.96
C ASP A 298 -3.59 -18.22 -42.20
N ILE A 299 -3.69 -18.27 -40.87
CA ILE A 299 -3.99 -17.08 -40.04
C ILE A 299 -2.72 -16.33 -39.63
N LEU A 300 -1.69 -17.04 -39.17
CA LEU A 300 -0.49 -16.42 -38.57
C LEU A 300 0.65 -16.21 -39.59
N GLU A 301 0.73 -17.03 -40.63
CA GLU A 301 1.81 -16.97 -41.64
C GLU A 301 1.36 -16.38 -43.00
N GLY A 302 0.08 -16.02 -43.13
CA GLY A 302 -0.49 -15.45 -44.35
C GLY A 302 -0.68 -16.48 -45.48
N GLY A 303 -0.76 -17.76 -45.15
CA GLY A 303 -1.05 -18.87 -46.07
C GLY A 303 0.19 -19.53 -46.68
N ALA A 304 -0.04 -20.69 -47.32
CA ALA A 304 1.01 -21.57 -47.81
C ALA A 304 1.93 -20.91 -48.85
N VAL A 305 1.37 -20.02 -49.67
CA VAL A 305 2.12 -19.30 -50.71
C VAL A 305 3.09 -18.31 -50.08
N ALA A 306 2.65 -17.53 -49.08
CA ALA A 306 3.50 -16.57 -48.39
C ALA A 306 4.64 -17.27 -47.65
N PHE A 307 4.34 -18.38 -46.97
CA PHE A 307 5.34 -19.20 -46.28
C PHE A 307 6.38 -19.79 -47.25
N ALA A 308 5.94 -20.35 -48.38
CA ALA A 308 6.83 -20.92 -49.38
C ALA A 308 7.74 -19.86 -50.02
N GLU A 309 7.22 -18.67 -50.32
CA GLU A 309 8.02 -17.55 -50.83
C GLU A 309 9.05 -17.06 -49.82
N ARG A 310 8.71 -16.95 -48.52
CA ARG A 310 9.67 -16.64 -47.45
C ARG A 310 10.79 -17.68 -47.41
N ARG A 311 10.44 -18.97 -47.40
CA ARG A 311 11.42 -20.08 -47.41
C ARG A 311 12.34 -20.00 -48.63
N ARG A 312 11.79 -19.75 -49.83
CA ARG A 312 12.58 -19.62 -51.06
C ARG A 312 13.55 -18.44 -51.02
N ARG A 313 13.19 -17.33 -50.37
CA ARG A 313 14.06 -16.15 -50.22
C ARG A 313 15.15 -16.34 -49.17
N TYR A 314 14.92 -17.18 -48.15
CA TYR A 314 15.91 -17.49 -47.12
C TYR A 314 16.79 -18.71 -47.44
N ASP A 315 16.41 -19.51 -48.45
CA ASP A 315 17.21 -20.63 -48.92
C ASP A 315 18.63 -20.16 -49.32
N GLY A 316 19.63 -20.62 -48.56
CA GLY A 316 21.04 -20.24 -48.72
C GLY A 316 21.67 -19.52 -47.53
N ILE A 317 20.89 -19.15 -46.51
CA ILE A 317 21.39 -18.63 -45.22
C ILE A 317 21.33 -19.79 -44.21
N ALA A 318 22.48 -20.37 -43.90
CA ALA A 318 22.66 -21.34 -42.81
C ALA A 318 23.60 -20.73 -41.76
#